data_AF-A0AAW0D3L9-F1
#
_entry.id   AF-A0AAW0D3L9-F1
#
_cell.length_a   1.000
_cell.length_b   1.000
_cell.length_c   1.000
_cell.angle_alpha   90.00
_cell.angle_beta   90.00
_cell.angle_gamma   90.00
#
_symmetry.space_group_name_H-M   'P 1'
#
loop_
_entity.id
_entity.type
_entity.pdbx_description
1 polymer ?
#
loop_
_entity_poly.entity_id
_entity_poly.type
_entity_poly.pdbx_seq_one_letter_code
_entity_poly.pdbx_strand_id
1 'polypeptide(L)'
;MIAFLPVALGFFLALAGRVIAQDDPAKPPPTINATVGNQLFLANQFLSFDFTNSLAECSTNCTSARGTIDQAGGSLTTLCSNETAKALLDCQQCLYTALIKANKPLPDLRAGSTPLLQGYSQSCTQVANVNLTKEQTSLVLPPFWDGPNGIGIPMIGLPFAIGFATIFGTGAIVMLSTM
;
A
#
# COMPACT_ATOMS: atom_id res chain seq x y z
N MET A 1 -33.60 -12.69 36.46
CA MET A 1 -32.55 -13.10 35.51
C MET A 1 -32.41 -12.03 34.45
N ILE A 2 -31.24 -11.36 34.47
CA ILE A 2 -30.50 -10.76 33.35
C ILE A 2 -31.29 -9.81 32.42
N ALA A 3 -31.23 -8.53 32.77
CA ALA A 3 -31.43 -7.41 31.85
C ALA A 3 -30.04 -6.86 31.45
N PHE A 4 -29.55 -7.25 30.28
CA PHE A 4 -28.36 -6.67 29.64
C PHE A 4 -28.51 -6.86 28.13
N LEU A 5 -29.02 -5.85 27.41
CA LEU A 5 -28.76 -5.59 25.98
C LEU A 5 -29.61 -4.37 25.56
N PRO A 6 -29.06 -3.15 25.60
CA PRO A 6 -29.02 -2.40 24.33
C PRO A 6 -27.79 -1.47 24.20
N VAL A 7 -26.66 -1.78 24.84
CA VAL A 7 -25.47 -0.88 24.79
C VAL A 7 -24.56 -1.17 23.58
N ALA A 8 -24.68 -2.33 22.94
CA ALA A 8 -23.77 -2.73 21.86
C ALA A 8 -24.07 -2.10 20.49
N LEU A 9 -25.31 -1.67 20.20
CA LEU A 9 -25.68 -1.21 18.86
C LEU A 9 -25.38 0.28 18.61
N GLY A 10 -25.17 1.08 19.67
CA GLY A 10 -24.80 2.50 19.55
C GLY A 10 -23.31 2.73 19.32
N PHE A 11 -22.44 1.80 19.73
CA PHE A 11 -20.99 2.01 19.70
C PHE A 11 -20.38 1.79 18.30
N PHE A 12 -21.02 0.97 17.45
CA PHE A 12 -20.54 0.72 16.08
C PHE A 12 -20.89 1.83 15.08
N LEU A 13 -21.91 2.66 15.35
CA LEU A 13 -22.26 3.81 14.50
C LEU A 13 -21.49 5.10 14.85
N ALA A 14 -20.78 5.12 15.99
CA ALA A 14 -20.02 6.29 16.43
C ALA A 14 -18.55 6.32 15.97
N LEU A 15 -18.00 5.20 15.47
CA LEU A 15 -16.61 5.15 14.98
C LEU A 15 -16.44 5.43 13.47
N ALA A 16 -17.52 5.45 12.69
CA ALA A 16 -17.46 5.83 11.27
C ALA A 16 -17.55 7.35 11.04
N GLY A 17 -17.75 8.15 12.10
CA GLY A 17 -18.12 9.56 12.01
C GLY A 17 -17.05 10.59 12.37
N ARG A 18 -15.77 10.23 12.52
CA ARG A 18 -14.71 11.18 12.92
C ARG A 18 -13.64 11.38 11.86
N VAL A 19 -14.01 11.78 10.65
CA VAL A 19 -13.11 12.53 9.74
C VAL A 19 -13.94 13.53 8.92
N ILE A 20 -14.70 14.42 9.57
CA ILE A 20 -15.06 15.68 8.94
C ILE A 20 -15.24 16.77 10.01
N ALA A 21 -14.67 17.93 9.71
CA ALA A 21 -14.83 19.23 10.37
C ALA A 21 -14.07 19.48 11.69
N GLN A 22 -12.80 19.90 11.56
CA GLN A 22 -12.36 21.08 12.31
C GLN A 22 -12.25 22.24 11.31
N ASP A 23 -13.36 22.96 11.13
CA ASP A 23 -13.36 24.31 10.57
C ASP A 23 -12.84 25.25 11.66
N ASP A 24 -11.52 25.43 11.69
CA ASP A 24 -10.90 26.56 12.38
C ASP A 24 -11.01 27.81 11.48
N PRO A 25 -11.29 29.01 12.03
CA PRO A 25 -11.38 30.27 11.28
C PRO A 25 -10.03 30.77 10.72
N ALA A 26 -9.00 29.92 10.64
CA ALA A 26 -7.65 30.19 10.12
C ALA A 26 -7.30 29.39 8.84
N LYS A 27 -8.31 28.83 8.17
CA LYS A 27 -8.18 27.77 7.15
C LYS A 27 -7.35 28.17 5.91
N PRO A 28 -6.18 27.54 5.66
CA PRO A 28 -5.51 27.57 4.35
C PRO A 28 -6.36 26.81 3.31
N PRO A 29 -6.13 26.98 1.99
CA PRO A 29 -7.00 26.45 0.93
C PRO A 29 -7.28 24.95 1.06
N PRO A 30 -8.41 24.46 0.50
CA PRO A 30 -8.72 23.04 0.46
C PRO A 30 -7.50 22.25 -0.02
N THR A 31 -7.09 21.27 0.79
CA THR A 31 -5.83 20.55 0.60
C THR A 31 -6.11 19.07 0.46
N ILE A 32 -5.51 18.46 -0.56
CA ILE A 32 -5.60 17.02 -0.78
C ILE A 32 -4.87 16.32 0.37
N ASN A 33 -5.61 15.48 1.09
CA ASN A 33 -5.10 14.69 2.20
C ASN A 33 -5.36 13.19 1.97
N ALA A 34 -4.56 12.35 2.62
CA ALA A 34 -4.79 10.91 2.64
C ALA A 34 -4.45 10.38 4.03
N THR A 35 -5.30 9.50 4.54
CA THR A 35 -5.08 8.86 5.83
C THR A 35 -4.50 7.47 5.61
N VAL A 36 -3.34 7.19 6.19
CA VAL A 36 -2.71 5.86 6.16
C VAL A 36 -2.48 5.42 7.60
N GLY A 37 -3.11 4.31 7.98
CA GLY A 37 -3.18 3.91 9.39
C GLY A 37 -3.95 4.94 10.22
N ASN A 38 -3.30 5.50 11.24
CA ASN A 38 -3.86 6.53 12.13
C ASN A 38 -3.30 7.93 11.84
N GLN A 39 -2.58 8.12 10.75
CA GLN A 39 -1.93 9.40 10.42
C GLN A 39 -2.51 10.00 9.14
N LEU A 40 -2.81 11.29 9.21
CA LEU A 40 -3.23 12.10 8.08
C LEU A 40 -2.01 12.76 7.44
N PHE A 41 -1.90 12.63 6.13
CA PHE A 41 -0.82 13.20 5.34
C PHE A 41 -1.38 14.18 4.32
N LEU A 42 -0.69 15.29 4.12
CA LEU A 42 -0.99 16.26 3.07
C LEU A 42 -0.23 15.89 1.78
N ALA A 43 -0.70 16.39 0.63
CA ALA A 43 -0.09 16.09 -0.67
C ALA A 43 1.44 16.35 -0.73
N ASN A 44 1.92 17.44 -0.12
CA ASN A 44 3.36 17.77 -0.05
C ASN A 44 4.17 16.81 0.84
N GLN A 45 3.48 16.06 1.71
CA GLN A 45 4.08 15.08 2.61
C GLN A 45 4.09 13.67 2.00
N PHE A 46 3.30 13.38 0.96
CA PHE A 46 3.23 12.03 0.38
C PHE A 46 4.60 11.47 -0.02
N LEU A 47 5.52 12.34 -0.43
CA LEU A 47 6.87 12.00 -0.90
C LEU A 47 7.97 12.61 0.01
N SER A 48 7.62 13.00 1.24
CA SER A 48 8.58 13.55 2.21
C SER A 48 9.15 12.44 3.11
N PHE A 49 9.99 11.58 2.55
CA PHE A 49 10.73 10.56 3.29
C PHE A 49 12.10 10.34 2.63
N ASP A 50 13.01 9.72 3.36
CA ASP A 50 14.39 9.52 2.89
C ASP A 50 14.50 8.34 1.92
N PHE A 51 14.97 8.62 0.70
CA PHE A 51 15.24 7.62 -0.34
C PHE A 51 16.61 6.98 -0.13
N THR A 52 16.78 6.29 1.01
CA THR A 52 18.03 5.57 1.30
C THR A 52 17.94 4.09 0.92
N ASN A 53 19.10 3.45 0.73
CA ASN A 53 19.22 2.02 0.48
C ASN A 53 18.44 1.55 -0.75
N SER A 54 17.58 0.54 -0.58
CA SER A 54 16.78 -0.09 -1.63
C SER A 54 15.85 0.88 -2.36
N LEU A 55 15.57 2.07 -1.82
CA LEU A 55 14.69 3.07 -2.43
C LEU A 55 15.46 4.12 -3.27
N ALA A 56 16.79 4.10 -3.26
CA ALA A 56 17.61 5.10 -3.96
C ALA A 56 17.35 5.10 -5.49
N GLU A 57 17.08 3.94 -6.07
CA GLU A 57 16.73 3.78 -7.50
C GLU A 57 15.44 4.54 -7.88
N CYS A 58 14.54 4.77 -6.91
CA CYS A 58 13.27 5.45 -7.13
C CYS A 58 13.32 6.96 -6.86
N SER A 59 14.43 7.47 -6.34
CA SER A 59 14.60 8.88 -5.96
C SER A 59 14.31 9.81 -7.14
N THR A 60 14.76 9.48 -8.35
CA THR A 60 14.53 10.31 -9.55
C THR A 60 13.03 10.43 -9.88
N ASN A 61 12.31 9.30 -9.92
CA ASN A 61 10.87 9.29 -10.23
C ASN A 61 10.08 10.04 -9.16
N CYS A 62 10.44 9.85 -7.90
CA CYS A 62 9.75 10.50 -6.78
C CYS A 62 10.10 11.98 -6.63
N THR A 63 11.32 12.39 -6.96
CA THR A 63 11.71 13.80 -7.03
C THR A 63 10.99 14.50 -8.17
N SER A 64 10.85 13.85 -9.32
CA SER A 64 10.05 14.39 -10.44
C SER A 64 8.58 14.53 -10.06
N ALA A 65 7.99 13.50 -9.45
CA ALA A 65 6.59 13.54 -9.00
C ALA A 65 6.36 14.63 -7.94
N ARG A 66 7.31 14.80 -7.01
CA ARG A 66 7.30 15.90 -6.05
C ARG A 66 7.38 17.25 -6.73
N GLY A 67 8.22 17.40 -7.75
CA GLY A 67 8.25 18.59 -8.59
C GLY A 67 6.90 18.89 -9.24
N THR A 68 6.18 17.89 -9.75
CA THR A 68 4.83 18.05 -10.31
C THR A 68 3.82 18.51 -9.24
N ILE A 69 3.87 17.93 -8.04
CA ILE A 69 3.00 18.31 -6.91
C ILE A 69 3.30 19.73 -6.44
N ASP A 70 4.57 20.11 -6.34
CA ASP A 70 4.99 21.45 -5.90
C ASP A 70 4.64 22.51 -6.96
N GLN A 71 4.82 22.21 -8.26
CA GLN A 71 4.41 23.07 -9.36
C GLN A 71 2.91 23.27 -9.45
N ALA A 72 2.12 22.29 -9.00
CA ALA A 72 0.67 22.42 -8.96
C ALA A 72 0.20 23.50 -7.95
N GLY A 73 1.09 23.99 -7.07
CA GLY A 73 0.89 25.23 -6.31
C GLY A 73 -0.30 25.22 -5.35
N GLY A 74 -0.80 24.03 -4.99
CA GLY A 74 -2.01 23.86 -4.18
C GLY A 74 -3.32 24.03 -4.95
N SER A 75 -3.29 24.21 -6.28
CA SER A 75 -4.51 24.19 -7.08
C SER A 75 -5.06 22.76 -7.16
N LEU A 76 -6.30 22.59 -6.73
CA LEU A 76 -6.97 21.29 -6.61
C LEU A 76 -7.09 20.56 -7.95
N THR A 77 -7.35 21.31 -9.03
CA THR A 77 -7.54 20.75 -10.37
C THR A 77 -6.25 20.24 -10.97
N THR A 78 -5.13 20.90 -10.72
CA THR A 78 -3.81 20.45 -11.17
C THR A 78 -3.26 19.34 -10.28
N LEU A 79 -3.51 19.40 -8.96
CA LEU A 79 -3.16 18.31 -8.05
C LEU A 79 -3.89 17.02 -8.41
N CYS A 80 -5.11 17.09 -8.91
CA CYS A 80 -5.93 15.95 -9.30
C CYS A 80 -5.91 15.67 -10.81
N SER A 81 -4.97 16.26 -11.54
CA SER A 81 -4.83 15.98 -12.96
C SER A 81 -4.27 14.57 -13.20
N ASN A 82 -4.52 14.04 -14.39
CA ASN A 82 -4.03 12.73 -14.79
C ASN A 82 -2.49 12.67 -14.78
N GLU A 83 -1.81 13.77 -15.09
CA GLU A 83 -0.36 13.88 -15.06
C GLU A 83 0.19 13.74 -13.64
N THR A 84 -0.41 14.45 -12.68
CA THR A 84 0.00 14.39 -11.26
C THR A 84 -0.28 13.02 -10.66
N ALA A 85 -1.47 12.46 -10.93
CA ALA A 85 -1.84 11.12 -10.48
C ALA A 85 -0.91 10.05 -11.06
N LYS A 86 -0.57 10.16 -12.36
CA LYS A 86 0.38 9.26 -13.02
C LYS A 86 1.79 9.39 -12.44
N ALA A 87 2.30 10.61 -12.25
CA ALA A 87 3.62 10.81 -11.66
C ALA A 87 3.70 10.24 -10.24
N LEU A 88 2.65 10.43 -9.43
CA LEU A 88 2.55 9.84 -8.10
C LEU A 88 2.52 8.31 -8.17
N LEU A 89 1.71 7.72 -9.06
CA LEU A 89 1.65 6.28 -9.25
C LEU A 89 2.98 5.69 -9.72
N ASP A 90 3.66 6.31 -10.68
CA ASP A 90 4.94 5.83 -11.21
C ASP A 90 6.03 5.82 -10.12
N CYS A 91 6.06 6.84 -9.25
CA CYS A 91 6.90 6.84 -8.05
C CYS A 91 6.52 5.71 -7.08
N GLN A 92 5.24 5.60 -6.71
CA GLN A 92 4.77 4.60 -5.76
C GLN A 92 5.00 3.16 -6.27
N GLN A 93 4.84 2.93 -7.57
CA GLN A 93 5.10 1.66 -8.24
C GLN A 93 6.57 1.29 -8.17
N CYS A 94 7.47 2.26 -8.37
CA CYS A 94 8.90 2.03 -8.21
C CYS A 94 9.22 1.61 -6.77
N LEU A 95 8.71 2.34 -5.77
CA LEU A 95 8.96 2.05 -4.36
C LEU A 95 8.43 0.67 -3.97
N TYR A 96 7.21 0.34 -4.39
CA TYR A 96 6.61 -0.96 -4.16
C TYR A 96 7.46 -2.09 -4.77
N THR A 97 7.89 -1.91 -6.02
CA THR A 97 8.75 -2.89 -6.72
C THR A 97 10.11 -3.05 -6.03
N ALA A 98 10.72 -1.95 -5.59
CA ALA A 98 12.00 -1.96 -4.90
C ALA A 98 11.93 -2.63 -3.53
N LEU A 99 10.86 -2.41 -2.77
CA LEU A 99 10.61 -3.06 -1.48
C LEU A 99 10.41 -4.56 -1.63
N ILE A 100 9.66 -4.99 -2.64
CA ILE A 100 9.48 -6.40 -3.00
C ILE A 100 10.81 -7.04 -3.36
N LYS A 101 11.60 -6.41 -4.23
CA LYS A 101 12.92 -6.92 -4.67
C LYS A 101 13.89 -7.05 -3.49
N ALA A 102 13.85 -6.10 -2.55
CA ALA A 102 14.70 -6.13 -1.36
C ALA A 102 14.19 -7.08 -0.27
N ASN A 103 12.95 -7.57 -0.39
CA ASN A 103 12.23 -8.33 0.65
C ASN A 103 12.36 -7.67 2.04
N LYS A 104 12.17 -6.35 2.09
CA LYS A 104 12.26 -5.57 3.33
C LYS A 104 10.88 -5.05 3.76
N PRO A 105 10.64 -4.94 5.07
CA PRO A 105 9.44 -4.27 5.57
C PRO A 105 9.42 -2.82 5.10
N LEU A 106 8.22 -2.25 5.01
CA LEU A 106 8.04 -0.83 4.67
C LEU A 106 8.76 0.03 5.70
N PRO A 107 9.77 0.83 5.30
CA PRO A 107 10.46 1.74 6.21
C PRO A 107 9.57 2.94 6.60
N ASP A 108 8.63 3.29 5.73
CA ASP A 108 7.67 4.38 5.91
C ASP A 108 6.28 3.94 5.40
N LEU A 109 5.22 4.35 6.08
CA LEU A 109 3.82 4.01 5.74
C LEU A 109 3.38 4.58 4.38
N ARG A 110 4.07 5.58 3.86
CA ARG A 110 3.80 6.26 2.59
C ARG A 110 4.49 5.61 1.40
N ALA A 111 5.53 4.79 1.63
CA ALA A 111 6.33 4.22 0.56
C ALA A 111 5.66 2.97 -0.04
N GLY A 112 5.27 3.04 -1.31
CA GLY A 112 4.59 1.93 -2.01
C GLY A 112 3.20 1.63 -1.44
N SER A 113 2.46 2.66 -1.04
CA SER A 113 1.26 2.52 -0.22
C SER A 113 -0.04 2.64 -1.03
N THR A 114 -0.76 1.53 -1.21
CA THR A 114 -2.10 1.54 -1.83
C THR A 114 -3.12 2.38 -1.04
N PRO A 115 -3.16 2.33 0.31
CA PRO A 115 -4.07 3.19 1.08
C PRO A 115 -3.83 4.69 0.84
N LEU A 116 -2.57 5.09 0.62
CA LEU A 116 -2.24 6.47 0.29
C LEU A 116 -2.87 6.90 -1.05
N LEU A 117 -2.72 6.07 -2.09
CA LEU A 117 -3.29 6.32 -3.41
C LEU A 117 -4.83 6.33 -3.40
N GLN A 118 -5.45 5.48 -2.57
CA GLN A 118 -6.90 5.48 -2.38
C GLN A 118 -7.37 6.75 -1.66
N GLY A 119 -6.68 7.17 -0.60
CA GLY A 119 -6.99 8.42 0.09
C GLY A 119 -6.83 9.64 -0.82
N TYR A 120 -5.79 9.65 -1.66
CA TYR A 120 -5.60 10.68 -2.68
C TYR A 120 -6.75 10.72 -3.70
N SER A 121 -7.18 9.57 -4.22
CA SER A 121 -8.34 9.46 -5.13
C SER A 121 -9.64 9.98 -4.51
N GLN A 122 -9.91 9.60 -3.26
CA GLN A 122 -11.10 10.05 -2.53
C GLN A 122 -11.06 11.56 -2.32
N SER A 123 -9.92 12.11 -1.92
CA SER A 123 -9.73 13.55 -1.77
C SER A 123 -9.90 14.31 -3.08
N CYS A 124 -9.42 13.76 -4.20
CA CYS A 124 -9.65 14.36 -5.51
C CYS A 124 -11.12 14.38 -5.91
N THR A 125 -11.87 13.33 -5.56
CA THR A 125 -13.31 13.27 -5.79
C THR A 125 -14.05 14.27 -4.90
N GLN A 126 -13.69 14.36 -3.61
CA GLN A 126 -14.38 15.24 -2.65
C GLN A 126 -14.09 16.72 -2.87
N VAL A 127 -12.86 17.05 -3.23
CA VAL A 127 -12.37 18.43 -3.18
C VAL A 127 -12.27 19.06 -4.57
N ALA A 128 -11.98 18.26 -5.60
CA ALA A 128 -11.85 18.73 -6.99
C ALA A 128 -12.97 18.21 -7.92
N ASN A 129 -13.86 17.34 -7.44
CA ASN A 129 -14.85 16.61 -8.26
C ASN A 129 -14.21 15.86 -9.44
N VAL A 130 -12.98 15.40 -9.27
CA VAL A 130 -12.24 14.61 -10.27
C VAL A 130 -12.19 13.17 -9.79
N ASN A 131 -12.77 12.27 -10.59
CA ASN A 131 -12.74 10.84 -10.31
C ASN A 131 -11.55 10.21 -11.04
N LEU A 132 -10.54 9.81 -10.28
CA LEU A 132 -9.38 9.10 -10.82
C LEU A 132 -9.72 7.62 -11.02
N THR A 133 -9.23 7.04 -12.11
CA THR A 133 -9.52 5.62 -12.40
C THR A 133 -8.74 4.69 -11.48
N LYS A 134 -9.15 3.43 -11.42
CA LYS A 134 -8.49 2.42 -10.60
C LYS A 134 -7.05 2.16 -11.05
N GLU A 135 -6.80 2.26 -12.35
CA GLU A 135 -5.49 2.10 -12.97
C GLU A 135 -4.51 3.21 -12.56
N GLN A 136 -5.03 4.38 -12.16
CA GLN A 136 -4.24 5.53 -11.70
C GLN A 136 -3.99 5.52 -10.19
N THR A 137 -4.64 4.61 -9.46
CA THR A 137 -4.67 4.62 -7.98
C THR A 137 -4.37 3.25 -7.38
N SER A 138 -4.05 2.25 -8.22
CA SER A 138 -3.72 0.89 -7.82
C SER A 138 -2.29 0.56 -8.20
N LEU A 139 -1.53 0.02 -7.24
CA LEU A 139 -0.23 -0.57 -7.48
C LEU A 139 -0.41 -1.95 -8.13
N VAL A 140 0.51 -2.30 -9.04
CA VAL A 140 0.52 -3.59 -9.74
C VAL A 140 1.65 -4.44 -9.19
N LEU A 141 1.41 -5.73 -9.02
CA LEU A 141 2.45 -6.66 -8.61
C LEU A 141 3.49 -6.78 -9.73
N PRO A 142 4.79 -6.66 -9.40
CA PRO A 142 5.82 -6.81 -10.41
C PRO A 142 5.87 -8.28 -10.90
N PRO A 143 6.21 -8.51 -12.19
CA PRO A 143 6.13 -9.83 -12.82
C PRO A 143 7.11 -10.85 -12.23
N PHE A 144 8.08 -10.41 -11.42
CA PHE A 144 9.08 -11.28 -10.79
C PHE A 144 8.67 -11.77 -9.40
N TRP A 145 7.51 -11.37 -8.87
CA TRP A 145 7.07 -11.76 -7.53
C TRP A 145 5.99 -12.84 -7.60
N ASP A 146 6.36 -14.07 -7.23
CA ASP A 146 5.45 -15.25 -7.18
C ASP A 146 4.64 -15.35 -5.88
N GLY A 147 4.66 -14.31 -5.05
CA GLY A 147 3.88 -14.27 -3.82
C GLY A 147 4.51 -14.99 -2.63
N PRO A 148 3.84 -14.96 -1.46
CA PRO A 148 4.29 -15.64 -0.24
C PRO A 148 4.31 -17.17 -0.38
N ASN A 149 3.55 -17.71 -1.33
CA ASN A 149 3.54 -19.14 -1.69
C ASN A 149 4.49 -19.46 -2.85
N GLY A 150 5.17 -18.45 -3.40
CA GLY A 150 6.15 -18.55 -4.47
C GLY A 150 7.48 -19.14 -4.02
N ILE A 151 7.47 -20.08 -3.09
CA ILE A 151 8.60 -20.98 -2.89
C ILE A 151 8.62 -21.89 -4.13
N GLY A 152 9.20 -21.38 -5.21
CA GLY A 152 9.59 -22.21 -6.34
C GLY A 152 10.62 -23.21 -5.80
N ILE A 153 10.19 -24.44 -5.54
CA ILE A 153 11.14 -25.51 -5.25
C ILE A 153 12.06 -25.55 -6.46
N PRO A 154 13.38 -25.31 -6.31
CA PRO A 154 14.28 -25.32 -7.44
C PRO A 154 14.08 -26.66 -8.16
N MET A 155 14.04 -26.64 -9.49
CA MET A 155 13.77 -27.84 -10.30
C MET A 155 14.66 -29.02 -9.90
N ILE A 156 15.87 -28.71 -9.42
CA ILE A 156 16.84 -29.66 -8.87
C ILE A 156 16.47 -30.12 -7.45
N GLY A 157 15.95 -29.27 -6.57
CA GLY A 157 15.57 -29.62 -5.20
C GLY A 157 14.31 -30.47 -5.09
N LEU A 158 13.41 -30.38 -6.09
CA LEU A 158 12.16 -31.15 -6.14
C LEU A 158 12.38 -32.68 -6.12
N PRO A 159 13.24 -33.27 -6.98
CA PRO A 159 13.50 -34.71 -6.94
C PRO A 159 14.19 -35.14 -5.64
N PHE A 160 15.01 -34.30 -5.01
CA PHE A 160 15.60 -34.64 -3.72
C PHE A 160 14.54 -34.70 -2.62
N ALA A 161 13.65 -33.70 -2.53
CA ALA A 161 12.59 -33.68 -1.53
C ALA A 161 11.64 -34.87 -1.67
N ILE A 162 11.23 -35.20 -2.90
CA ILE A 162 10.38 -36.36 -3.20
C ILE A 162 11.13 -37.67 -2.93
N GLY A 163 12.41 -37.75 -3.29
CA GLY A 163 13.27 -38.91 -3.06
C GLY A 163 13.42 -39.24 -1.57
N PHE A 164 13.73 -38.25 -0.73
CA PHE A 164 13.81 -38.47 0.71
C PHE A 164 12.43 -38.82 1.30
N ALA A 165 11.36 -38.12 0.91
CA ALA A 165 10.02 -38.42 1.40
C ALA A 165 9.55 -39.84 1.07
N THR A 166 9.88 -40.32 -0.14
CA THR A 166 9.55 -41.69 -0.57
C THR A 166 10.38 -42.73 0.15
N ILE A 167 11.70 -42.53 0.33
CA ILE A 167 12.56 -43.46 1.08
C ILE A 167 12.11 -43.58 2.54
N PHE A 168 11.87 -42.44 3.21
CA PHE A 168 11.42 -42.45 4.60
C PHE A 168 9.98 -42.96 4.74
N GLY A 169 9.08 -42.59 3.83
CA GLY A 169 7.69 -43.04 3.83
C GLY A 169 7.55 -44.53 3.60
N THR A 170 8.27 -45.07 2.59
CA THR A 170 8.27 -46.52 2.33
C THR A 170 8.96 -47.30 3.45
N GLY A 171 10.07 -46.79 3.99
CA GLY A 171 10.74 -47.39 5.15
C GLY A 171 9.83 -47.49 6.37
N ALA A 172 9.05 -46.45 6.66
CA ALA A 172 8.08 -46.45 7.76
C ALA A 172 6.95 -47.47 7.54
N ILE A 173 6.42 -47.58 6.31
CA ILE A 173 5.37 -48.56 5.97
C ILE A 173 5.89 -49.99 6.12
N VAL A 174 7.11 -50.28 5.66
CA VAL A 174 7.72 -51.62 5.79
C VAL A 174 7.97 -51.96 7.26
N MET A 175 8.43 -51.01 8.07
CA MET A 175 8.57 -51.22 9.52
C MET A 175 7.24 -51.56 10.18
N LEU A 176 6.16 -50.84 9.86
CA LEU A 176 4.82 -51.10 10.40
C LEU A 176 4.18 -52.40 9.89
N SER A 177 4.58 -52.88 8.71
CA SER A 177 4.04 -54.11 8.12
C SER A 177 4.80 -55.37 8.54
N THR A 178 5.92 -55.21 9.25
CA THR A 178 6.77 -56.32 9.72
C THR A 178 6.85 -56.42 11.25
N MET A 179 6.14 -55.53 11.97
CA MET A 179 5.74 -55.73 13.37
C MET A 179 4.44 -56.53 13.43
#